data_AF-A0A9P7VGX6-F1
#
_entry.id   AF-A0A9P7VGX6-F1
#
_cell.length_a   1.000
_cell.length_b   1.000
_cell.length_c   1.000
_cell.angle_alpha   90.00
_cell.angle_beta   90.00
_cell.angle_gamma   90.00
#
_symmetry.space_group_name_H-M   'P 1'
#
loop_
_entity.id
_entity.type
_entity.pdbx_description
1 polymer ?
#
loop_
_entity_poly.entity_id
_entity_poly.type
_entity_poly.pdbx_seq_one_letter_code
_entity_poly.pdbx_strand_id
1 'polypeptide(L)'
;MKLHALVALLAALSTTAHAHSQPELKRHANLKRQTTSSSSASSSAVSSASSAASATVTTSVTGSSSSTGTAVVSSVSTAASAANSGVAATILIESATISGVPALTAITSGMSSGSTFAATTTWATTASPPVSGAPSLPTPFVYSEGVWPTQDKTPPTDTDEVQSWLAELDGWDIPDLEPTTDGTCASDPTFSADAASRGWWTCGAHTRDTDIINCPDKLTWGVSFDDGPGPYTQKLLNYLESVDISATFFVVGSRVIERPAVLVEEYMSGHEISVHTWAHPHLTTLTNEQIVAELGWTRKAIKEVIGVTPTTMRPPYGDIDDRVRAISLAMGLIPIIWTTAGTLGSFDTFDWEVAAGTKTGPECVQEFDNILGNASDIDTGIIVLEHDLYEVTVDLAIGYNLETAQNYNPAFTLKPIGECYGIPTTDLYRESNTNTSFPYTNTTTDVNGDGTADNTTTTTSSGTSTRSSSGVLTINVASIYTTFSLVGLMAFASTLL
;
A
#
# COMPACT_ATOMS: atom_id res chain seq x y z
N MET A 1 8.28 42.32 47.49
CA MET A 1 7.68 42.74 46.21
C MET A 1 8.26 41.90 45.10
N LYS A 2 7.42 41.03 44.53
CA LYS A 2 7.45 40.42 43.19
C LYS A 2 8.73 39.73 42.70
N LEU A 3 8.76 38.43 43.01
CA LEU A 3 9.39 37.35 42.26
C LEU A 3 8.51 37.04 41.03
N HIS A 4 8.61 37.78 39.92
CA HIS A 4 7.97 37.46 38.63
C HIS A 4 8.73 38.20 37.50
N ALA A 5 9.82 37.62 37.00
CA ALA A 5 10.42 37.96 35.69
C ALA A 5 11.56 36.98 35.32
N LEU A 6 11.34 35.68 35.50
CA LEU A 6 12.25 34.63 35.01
C LEU A 6 11.44 33.51 34.35
N VAL A 7 10.48 33.88 33.50
CA VAL A 7 9.73 32.99 32.61
C VAL A 7 9.50 33.76 31.31
N ALA A 8 10.52 33.83 30.46
CA ALA A 8 10.38 34.35 29.08
C ALA A 8 11.60 34.09 28.16
N LEU A 9 12.67 33.43 28.64
CA LEU A 9 13.88 33.25 27.81
C LEU A 9 14.46 31.83 27.94
N LEU A 10 13.61 30.83 27.70
CA LEU A 10 14.00 29.41 27.55
C LEU A 10 12.89 28.62 26.83
N ALA A 11 12.26 29.24 25.82
CA ALA A 11 11.17 28.65 25.03
C ALA A 11 11.43 28.75 23.52
N ALA A 12 12.69 28.64 23.10
CA ALA A 12 13.07 28.62 21.69
C ALA A 12 14.33 27.77 21.52
N LEU A 13 14.19 26.44 21.61
CA LEU A 13 15.10 25.41 21.10
C LEU A 13 14.61 24.03 21.59
N SER A 14 13.42 23.63 21.15
CA SER A 14 12.90 22.27 21.34
C SER A 14 11.86 21.93 20.26
N THR A 15 12.12 22.30 19.01
CA THR A 15 11.46 21.62 17.88
C THR A 15 12.21 20.30 17.69
N THR A 16 11.89 19.31 18.50
CA THR A 16 12.20 17.92 18.16
C THR A 16 11.34 17.59 16.95
N ALA A 17 11.90 17.82 15.75
CA ALA A 17 11.60 16.95 14.64
C ALA A 17 11.89 15.53 15.13
N HIS A 18 10.84 14.78 15.44
CA HIS A 18 10.93 13.32 15.37
C HIS A 18 11.11 13.02 13.89
N ALA A 19 12.34 13.21 13.41
CA ALA A 19 12.76 12.66 12.15
C ALA A 19 12.45 11.16 12.23
N HIS A 20 11.92 10.61 11.14
CA HIS A 20 11.81 9.17 10.88
C HIS A 20 13.20 8.45 10.83
N SER A 21 14.19 8.99 11.55
CA SER A 21 15.52 8.41 11.72
C SER A 21 15.51 7.41 12.88
N GLN A 22 14.85 6.27 12.70
CA GLN A 22 15.39 5.05 13.31
C GLN A 22 16.55 4.57 12.42
N PRO A 23 17.58 3.90 12.96
CA PRO A 23 18.72 3.43 12.17
C PRO A 23 18.28 2.26 11.27
N GLU A 24 17.65 2.62 10.15
CA GLU A 24 17.16 1.79 9.05
C GLU A 24 18.34 1.20 8.28
N LEU A 25 18.95 0.15 8.83
CA LEU A 25 20.02 -0.60 8.15
C LEU A 25 19.53 -1.91 7.51
N LYS A 26 18.21 -2.19 7.50
CA LYS A 26 17.65 -3.45 7.00
C LYS A 26 16.23 -3.39 6.42
N ARG A 27 15.73 -2.24 5.96
CA ARG A 27 14.47 -2.24 5.18
C ARG A 27 14.67 -3.11 3.94
N HIS A 28 13.91 -4.20 3.87
CA HIS A 28 13.87 -5.18 2.78
C HIS A 28 15.23 -5.63 2.23
N ALA A 29 16.17 -5.99 3.11
CA ALA A 29 17.39 -6.68 2.68
C ALA A 29 17.03 -8.06 2.12
N ASN A 30 16.81 -8.17 0.80
CA ASN A 30 16.71 -9.40 -0.02
C ASN A 30 16.52 -10.68 0.80
N LEU A 31 15.39 -10.79 1.51
CA LEU A 31 15.05 -12.04 2.18
C LEU A 31 14.88 -13.06 1.06
N LYS A 32 15.64 -14.15 1.15
CA LYS A 32 15.61 -15.18 0.12
C LYS A 32 14.18 -15.67 0.01
N ARG A 33 13.67 -15.66 -1.23
CA ARG A 33 12.37 -16.21 -1.58
C ARG A 33 12.17 -17.55 -0.89
N GLN A 34 11.05 -17.69 -0.17
CA GLN A 34 10.65 -18.99 0.35
C GLN A 34 10.22 -19.86 -0.82
N THR A 35 11.16 -20.64 -1.34
CA THR A 35 10.89 -21.64 -2.38
C THR A 35 10.28 -22.87 -1.71
N THR A 36 9.05 -23.20 -2.08
CA THR A 36 8.47 -24.49 -1.75
C THR A 36 9.18 -25.59 -2.54
N SER A 37 9.60 -26.67 -1.89
CA SER A 37 10.00 -27.89 -2.59
C SER A 37 8.77 -28.54 -3.23
N SER A 38 8.41 -28.15 -4.43
CA SER A 38 7.44 -28.88 -5.25
C SER A 38 8.21 -29.91 -6.09
N SER A 39 7.96 -31.20 -5.84
CA SER A 39 8.39 -32.26 -6.73
C SER A 39 7.68 -32.10 -8.07
N SER A 40 8.42 -31.70 -9.09
CA SER A 40 7.99 -31.68 -10.49
C SER A 40 7.69 -33.11 -10.97
N ALA A 41 6.41 -33.45 -11.04
CA ALA A 41 5.94 -34.57 -11.85
C ALA A 41 5.26 -33.99 -13.10
N SER A 42 6.03 -33.94 -14.17
CA SER A 42 5.59 -33.66 -15.54
C SER A 42 4.51 -34.67 -15.96
N SER A 43 3.32 -34.17 -16.29
CA SER A 43 2.24 -34.99 -16.86
C SER A 43 2.44 -35.15 -18.36
N SER A 44 2.85 -36.36 -18.77
CA SER A 44 2.73 -36.84 -20.15
C SER A 44 1.52 -37.76 -20.26
N ALA A 45 0.75 -37.57 -21.32
CA ALA A 45 -0.58 -38.11 -21.52
C ALA A 45 -0.63 -39.60 -21.93
N VAL A 46 -1.74 -40.26 -21.53
CA VAL A 46 -2.58 -41.22 -22.28
C VAL A 46 -2.01 -42.61 -22.66
N SER A 47 -2.55 -43.68 -22.06
CA SER A 47 -3.58 -44.55 -22.67
C SER A 47 -3.72 -45.94 -22.02
N SER A 48 -4.96 -46.43 -22.12
CA SER A 48 -5.41 -47.83 -22.21
C SER A 48 -5.88 -48.54 -20.93
N ALA A 49 -7.09 -49.08 -21.10
CA ALA A 49 -7.98 -49.69 -20.13
C ALA A 49 -7.67 -51.16 -19.89
N SER A 50 -8.10 -51.68 -18.73
CA SER A 50 -8.93 -52.90 -18.65
C SER A 50 -9.25 -53.29 -17.20
N SER A 51 -10.55 -53.23 -16.87
CA SER A 51 -11.33 -54.22 -16.12
C SER A 51 -10.64 -55.24 -15.19
N ALA A 52 -11.04 -55.26 -13.92
CA ALA A 52 -11.49 -56.49 -13.24
C ALA A 52 -12.20 -56.15 -11.91
N ALA A 53 -13.25 -56.91 -11.63
CA ALA A 53 -14.19 -56.77 -10.52
C ALA A 53 -13.81 -57.60 -9.28
N SER A 54 -14.61 -57.40 -8.21
CA SER A 54 -14.86 -58.28 -7.05
C SER A 54 -13.75 -58.34 -5.96
N ALA A 55 -14.02 -58.43 -4.66
CA ALA A 55 -15.25 -58.61 -3.89
C ALA A 55 -15.05 -58.18 -2.42
N THR A 56 -16.19 -57.89 -1.80
CA THR A 56 -16.57 -57.89 -0.38
C THR A 56 -15.82 -58.89 0.52
N VAL A 57 -15.38 -58.44 1.70
CA VAL A 57 -15.50 -59.21 2.96
C VAL A 57 -15.79 -58.27 4.13
N THR A 58 -16.92 -58.50 4.76
CA THR A 58 -17.39 -57.99 6.05
C THR A 58 -16.77 -58.82 7.18
N THR A 59 -16.38 -58.22 8.30
CA THR A 59 -16.63 -58.77 9.65
C THR A 59 -16.44 -57.71 10.73
N SER A 60 -17.52 -57.46 11.45
CA SER A 60 -17.64 -56.83 12.77
C SER A 60 -17.09 -57.71 13.90
N VAL A 61 -16.52 -57.13 14.96
CA VAL A 61 -16.76 -57.55 16.37
C VAL A 61 -16.62 -56.36 17.33
N THR A 62 -17.60 -56.28 18.22
CA THR A 62 -17.86 -55.43 19.39
C THR A 62 -16.86 -55.55 20.55
N GLY A 63 -16.77 -54.51 21.40
CA GLY A 63 -16.21 -54.65 22.75
C GLY A 63 -16.14 -53.34 23.54
N SER A 64 -17.17 -53.07 24.34
CA SER A 64 -17.28 -51.97 25.30
C SER A 64 -16.38 -52.14 26.53
N SER A 65 -15.89 -51.03 27.12
CA SER A 65 -16.04 -50.76 28.56
C SER A 65 -15.55 -49.37 28.96
N SER A 66 -16.36 -48.75 29.80
CA SER A 66 -16.28 -47.48 30.53
C SER A 66 -15.05 -47.28 31.43
N SER A 67 -14.62 -46.02 31.61
CA SER A 67 -14.37 -45.47 32.94
C SER A 67 -14.53 -43.95 32.99
N THR A 68 -15.16 -43.53 34.09
CA THR A 68 -15.52 -42.20 34.55
C THR A 68 -14.30 -41.40 35.03
N GLY A 69 -14.27 -40.11 34.71
CA GLY A 69 -13.32 -39.14 35.26
C GLY A 69 -13.94 -37.75 35.34
N THR A 70 -14.67 -37.49 36.41
CA THR A 70 -15.19 -36.18 36.80
C THR A 70 -14.03 -35.29 37.25
N ALA A 71 -13.77 -34.18 36.55
CA ALA A 71 -12.91 -33.10 37.04
C ALA A 71 -13.77 -31.88 37.36
N VAL A 72 -14.03 -31.71 38.65
CA VAL A 72 -14.60 -30.49 39.23
C VAL A 72 -13.47 -29.47 39.29
N VAL A 73 -13.59 -28.35 38.56
CA VAL A 73 -12.76 -27.16 38.80
C VAL A 73 -13.65 -26.11 39.43
N SER A 74 -13.52 -25.99 40.74
CA SER A 74 -14.01 -24.86 41.52
C SER A 74 -13.04 -23.69 41.32
N SER A 75 -13.48 -22.60 40.71
CA SER A 75 -12.79 -21.32 40.82
C SER A 75 -13.60 -20.36 41.67
N VAL A 76 -12.95 -19.92 42.74
CA VAL A 76 -13.45 -19.04 43.78
C VAL A 76 -13.62 -17.64 43.22
N SER A 77 -14.81 -17.08 43.38
CA SER A 77 -15.11 -15.67 43.17
C SER A 77 -14.51 -14.83 44.31
N THR A 78 -13.42 -14.11 44.03
CA THR A 78 -13.00 -12.97 44.86
C THR A 78 -13.23 -11.69 44.08
N ALA A 79 -14.28 -10.97 44.47
CA ALA A 79 -14.51 -9.59 44.06
C ALA A 79 -13.43 -8.71 44.71
N ALA A 80 -12.60 -8.08 43.89
CA ALA A 80 -11.75 -6.98 44.29
C ALA A 80 -12.09 -5.77 43.41
N SER A 81 -12.73 -4.79 44.02
CA SER A 81 -13.03 -3.47 43.48
C SER A 81 -11.74 -2.73 43.13
N ALA A 82 -11.56 -2.40 41.85
CA ALA A 82 -10.50 -1.53 41.36
C ALA A 82 -11.09 -0.24 40.78
N ALA A 83 -10.49 0.86 41.20
CA ALA A 83 -10.86 2.22 40.84
C ALA A 83 -10.55 2.54 39.38
N ASN A 84 -11.36 3.47 38.87
CA ASN A 84 -11.42 3.99 37.52
C ASN A 84 -10.11 4.69 37.09
N SER A 85 -9.40 4.11 36.12
CA SER A 85 -8.48 4.80 35.21
C SER A 85 -8.60 4.12 33.85
N GLY A 86 -9.20 4.81 32.88
CA GLY A 86 -9.45 4.30 31.54
C GLY A 86 -8.15 4.12 30.76
N VAL A 87 -7.67 2.88 30.72
CA VAL A 87 -6.86 2.34 29.62
C VAL A 87 -7.63 1.08 29.23
N ALA A 88 -8.06 0.97 27.98
CA ALA A 88 -8.64 -0.28 27.49
C ALA A 88 -7.63 -1.40 27.75
N ALA A 89 -8.01 -2.41 28.52
CA ALA A 89 -7.11 -3.51 28.84
C ALA A 89 -6.77 -4.25 27.53
N THR A 90 -5.53 -4.16 27.08
CA THR A 90 -4.98 -4.93 25.97
C THR A 90 -5.10 -6.41 26.30
N ILE A 91 -5.97 -7.13 25.60
CA ILE A 91 -6.01 -8.60 25.63
C ILE A 91 -5.04 -9.05 24.54
N LEU A 92 -3.77 -9.23 24.89
CA LEU A 92 -2.85 -9.91 23.99
C LEU A 92 -3.36 -11.35 23.81
N ILE A 93 -3.77 -11.69 22.60
CA ILE A 93 -4.13 -13.05 22.24
C ILE A 93 -2.82 -13.86 22.27
N GLU A 94 -2.62 -14.67 23.31
CA GLU A 94 -1.37 -15.45 23.46
C GLU A 94 -1.33 -16.67 22.53
N SER A 95 -2.51 -17.15 22.09
CA SER A 95 -2.67 -18.33 21.24
C SER A 95 -3.71 -18.07 20.17
N ALA A 96 -3.33 -18.26 18.90
CA ALA A 96 -4.25 -18.14 17.79
C ALA A 96 -5.44 -19.11 17.95
N THR A 97 -6.64 -18.63 17.65
CA THR A 97 -7.85 -19.46 17.68
C THR A 97 -7.96 -20.37 16.44
N ILE A 98 -7.12 -20.12 15.43
CA ILE A 98 -7.13 -20.79 14.14
C ILE A 98 -6.15 -21.96 14.13
N SER A 99 -6.60 -23.09 13.61
CA SER A 99 -5.76 -24.28 13.44
C SER A 99 -4.64 -24.02 12.42
N GLY A 100 -3.41 -24.38 12.78
CA GLY A 100 -2.26 -24.26 11.87
C GLY A 100 -1.50 -22.93 11.97
N VAL A 101 -1.89 -22.05 12.90
CA VAL A 101 -1.08 -20.90 13.34
C VAL A 101 -0.40 -21.26 14.67
N PRO A 102 0.93 -21.05 14.83
CA PRO A 102 1.60 -21.34 16.08
C PRO A 102 1.25 -20.33 17.18
N ALA A 103 1.64 -20.62 18.43
CA ALA A 103 1.57 -19.63 19.50
C ALA A 103 2.42 -18.40 19.17
N LEU A 104 2.04 -17.22 19.67
CA LEU A 104 2.61 -15.95 19.24
C LEU A 104 4.13 -15.88 19.50
N THR A 105 4.57 -16.41 20.63
CA THR A 105 5.97 -16.50 21.02
C THR A 105 6.81 -17.45 20.17
N ALA A 106 6.16 -18.33 19.39
CA ALA A 106 6.80 -19.24 18.46
C ALA A 106 6.85 -18.67 17.02
N ILE A 107 6.19 -17.54 16.75
CA ILE A 107 6.30 -16.84 15.48
C ILE A 107 7.57 -15.99 15.49
N THR A 108 8.56 -16.46 14.73
CA THR A 108 9.89 -15.85 14.64
C THR A 108 10.53 -16.20 13.30
N SER A 109 11.55 -15.43 12.90
CA SER A 109 12.34 -15.75 11.72
C SER A 109 12.95 -17.15 11.83
N GLY A 110 12.80 -17.93 10.77
CA GLY A 110 13.32 -19.30 10.71
C GLY A 110 12.47 -20.35 11.43
N MET A 111 11.24 -20.02 11.86
CA MET A 111 10.26 -21.05 12.21
C MET A 111 10.05 -22.02 11.03
N SER A 112 9.67 -23.26 11.36
CA SER A 112 9.45 -24.27 10.32
C SER A 112 8.29 -23.83 9.44
N SER A 113 8.53 -23.75 8.13
CA SER A 113 7.46 -23.42 7.21
C SER A 113 6.42 -24.54 7.18
N GLY A 114 5.15 -24.17 7.33
CA GLY A 114 4.00 -25.02 7.19
C GLY A 114 3.68 -25.33 5.72
N SER A 115 2.47 -25.83 5.52
CA SER A 115 2.02 -26.23 4.19
C SER A 115 1.62 -25.01 3.37
N THR A 116 1.96 -25.03 2.08
CA THR A 116 1.40 -24.11 1.10
C THR A 116 0.16 -24.71 0.47
N PHE A 117 -0.77 -23.85 0.08
CA PHE A 117 -2.05 -24.25 -0.48
C PHE A 117 -2.10 -23.82 -1.94
N ALA A 118 -2.58 -24.73 -2.80
CA ALA A 118 -2.91 -24.38 -4.18
C ALA A 118 -4.25 -23.64 -4.22
N ALA A 119 -4.48 -22.84 -5.27
CA ALA A 119 -5.77 -22.23 -5.53
C ALA A 119 -6.90 -23.26 -5.39
N THR A 120 -7.88 -22.93 -4.56
CA THR A 120 -8.97 -23.81 -4.13
C THR A 120 -10.03 -23.97 -5.22
N THR A 121 -10.18 -22.95 -6.08
CA THR A 121 -11.23 -22.90 -7.10
C THR A 121 -10.62 -22.83 -8.51
N THR A 122 -11.22 -23.58 -9.45
CA THR A 122 -10.95 -23.40 -10.88
C THR A 122 -12.12 -22.68 -11.52
N TRP A 123 -11.87 -21.46 -11.99
CA TRP A 123 -12.89 -20.61 -12.59
C TRP A 123 -13.00 -20.88 -14.09
N ALA A 124 -14.21 -21.03 -14.59
CA ALA A 124 -14.44 -21.10 -16.03
C ALA A 124 -14.19 -19.72 -16.65
N THR A 125 -13.73 -19.66 -17.90
CA THR A 125 -13.58 -18.38 -18.64
C THR A 125 -14.91 -17.65 -18.85
N THR A 126 -16.04 -18.32 -18.64
CA THR A 126 -17.40 -17.74 -18.67
C THR A 126 -17.90 -17.32 -17.30
N ALA A 127 -17.10 -17.44 -16.24
CA ALA A 127 -17.47 -16.96 -14.91
C ALA A 127 -17.73 -15.46 -14.96
N SER A 128 -18.76 -15.00 -14.25
CA SER A 128 -19.01 -13.57 -14.10
C SER A 128 -17.91 -12.99 -13.22
N PRO A 129 -17.25 -11.90 -13.64
CA PRO A 129 -16.34 -11.19 -12.75
C PRO A 129 -17.12 -10.58 -11.57
N PRO A 130 -16.46 -10.37 -10.42
CA PRO A 130 -17.09 -9.73 -9.26
C PRO A 130 -17.36 -8.24 -9.48
N VAL A 131 -16.63 -7.60 -10.40
CA VAL A 131 -16.80 -6.19 -10.74
C VAL A 131 -17.80 -6.04 -11.88
N SER A 132 -18.83 -5.22 -11.66
CA SER A 132 -19.81 -4.93 -12.70
C SER A 132 -19.17 -4.25 -13.91
N GLY A 133 -19.51 -4.70 -15.11
CA GLY A 133 -18.96 -4.15 -16.36
C GLY A 133 -17.55 -4.63 -16.72
N ALA A 134 -16.85 -5.33 -15.82
CA ALA A 134 -15.57 -5.95 -16.16
C ALA A 134 -15.75 -7.08 -17.20
N PRO A 135 -14.72 -7.35 -18.03
CA PRO A 135 -14.73 -8.49 -18.93
C PRO A 135 -14.69 -9.81 -18.15
N SER A 136 -15.17 -10.89 -18.78
CA SER A 136 -14.93 -12.23 -18.26
C SER A 136 -13.44 -12.57 -18.24
N LEU A 137 -13.06 -13.55 -17.43
CA LEU A 137 -11.68 -14.01 -17.33
C LEU A 137 -11.09 -14.36 -18.71
N PRO A 138 -9.85 -13.95 -18.99
CA PRO A 138 -9.11 -14.40 -20.17
C PRO A 138 -8.97 -15.92 -20.21
N THR A 139 -8.45 -16.43 -21.34
CA THR A 139 -7.97 -17.82 -21.37
C THR A 139 -6.90 -18.03 -20.31
N PRO A 140 -6.85 -19.21 -19.66
CA PRO A 140 -5.86 -19.48 -18.61
C PRO A 140 -4.46 -19.07 -19.03
N PHE A 141 -3.81 -18.27 -18.19
CA PHE A 141 -2.49 -17.75 -18.45
C PHE A 141 -1.48 -18.89 -18.69
N VAL A 142 -0.70 -18.76 -19.77
CA VAL A 142 0.40 -19.68 -20.09
C VAL A 142 1.68 -18.87 -20.20
N TYR A 143 2.60 -19.12 -19.27
CA TYR A 143 3.91 -18.48 -19.30
C TYR A 143 4.64 -18.79 -20.61
N SER A 144 5.16 -17.75 -21.24
CA SER A 144 5.94 -17.83 -22.47
C SER A 144 7.31 -17.21 -22.23
N GLU A 145 8.36 -18.02 -22.35
CA GLU A 145 9.73 -17.57 -22.17
C GLU A 145 10.10 -16.50 -23.20
N GLY A 146 10.81 -15.45 -22.76
CA GLY A 146 11.25 -14.34 -23.62
C GLY A 146 10.18 -13.28 -23.90
N VAL A 147 8.93 -13.49 -23.48
CA VAL A 147 7.86 -12.45 -23.54
C VAL A 147 7.91 -11.53 -22.34
N TRP A 148 8.29 -12.06 -21.18
CA TRP A 148 8.30 -11.35 -19.91
C TRP A 148 9.70 -10.87 -19.55
N PRO A 149 9.83 -9.71 -18.87
CA PRO A 149 11.08 -9.32 -18.24
C PRO A 149 11.58 -10.39 -17.28
N THR A 150 12.86 -10.29 -16.93
CA THR A 150 13.40 -11.17 -15.89
C THR A 150 12.66 -10.91 -14.58
N GLN A 151 12.20 -11.98 -13.93
CA GLN A 151 11.54 -11.89 -12.63
C GLN A 151 12.46 -11.23 -11.60
N ASP A 152 11.90 -10.34 -10.78
CA ASP A 152 12.59 -9.63 -9.69
C ASP A 152 13.82 -8.83 -10.16
N LYS A 153 13.76 -8.32 -11.38
CA LYS A 153 14.74 -7.39 -11.97
C LYS A 153 14.01 -6.26 -12.67
N THR A 154 14.57 -5.05 -12.57
CA THR A 154 14.05 -3.89 -13.27
C THR A 154 13.89 -4.19 -14.75
N PRO A 155 12.67 -4.00 -15.33
CA PRO A 155 12.44 -4.32 -16.72
C PRO A 155 13.29 -3.49 -17.69
N PRO A 156 13.54 -4.01 -18.90
CA PRO A 156 14.14 -3.22 -19.98
C PRO A 156 13.24 -2.04 -20.35
N THR A 157 13.85 -0.91 -20.70
CA THR A 157 13.13 0.34 -21.04
C THR A 157 13.01 0.59 -22.55
N ASP A 158 13.70 -0.22 -23.36
CA ASP A 158 13.81 -0.07 -24.81
C ASP A 158 12.83 -0.93 -25.61
N THR A 159 11.87 -1.59 -24.94
CA THR A 159 10.84 -2.40 -25.61
C THR A 159 9.72 -1.54 -26.21
N ASP A 160 9.08 -2.03 -27.27
CA ASP A 160 7.95 -1.35 -27.92
C ASP A 160 6.81 -1.06 -26.92
N GLU A 161 6.55 -1.97 -25.97
CA GLU A 161 5.58 -1.74 -24.91
C GLU A 161 5.94 -0.54 -24.03
N VAL A 162 7.19 -0.45 -23.57
CA VAL A 162 7.62 0.66 -22.71
C VAL A 162 7.60 1.98 -23.48
N GLN A 163 8.01 1.98 -24.74
CA GLN A 163 7.90 3.18 -25.59
C GLN A 163 6.44 3.61 -25.78
N SER A 164 5.50 2.67 -25.89
CA SER A 164 4.08 2.99 -25.94
C SER A 164 3.53 3.54 -24.61
N TRP A 165 4.00 3.03 -23.47
CA TRP A 165 3.58 3.54 -22.16
C TRP A 165 4.20 4.89 -21.82
N LEU A 166 5.41 5.16 -22.33
CA LEU A 166 6.04 6.48 -22.19
C LEU A 166 5.19 7.59 -22.82
N ALA A 167 4.48 7.29 -23.90
CA ALA A 167 3.53 8.23 -24.50
C ALA A 167 2.32 8.56 -23.61
N GLU A 168 2.04 7.77 -22.55
CA GLU A 168 1.00 8.14 -21.56
C GLU A 168 1.39 9.38 -20.74
N LEU A 169 2.69 9.72 -20.68
CA LEU A 169 3.20 10.89 -19.95
C LEU A 169 3.02 12.17 -20.78
N ASP A 170 2.68 12.07 -22.07
CA ASP A 170 2.58 13.22 -22.95
C ASP A 170 1.55 14.24 -22.43
N GLY A 171 2.05 15.44 -22.16
CA GLY A 171 1.26 16.57 -21.67
C GLY A 171 1.16 16.67 -20.15
N TRP A 172 1.64 15.69 -19.37
CA TRP A 172 1.74 15.82 -17.92
C TRP A 172 2.97 16.64 -17.54
N ASP A 173 2.86 17.46 -16.49
CA ASP A 173 4.05 18.06 -15.87
C ASP A 173 4.71 17.02 -14.96
N ILE A 174 5.87 16.52 -15.36
CA ILE A 174 6.65 15.56 -14.58
C ILE A 174 7.82 16.31 -13.94
N PRO A 175 7.83 16.50 -12.61
CA PRO A 175 8.92 17.20 -11.93
C PRO A 175 10.29 16.61 -12.24
N ASP A 176 11.24 17.49 -12.60
CA ASP A 176 12.65 17.13 -12.84
C ASP A 176 13.41 16.99 -11.52
N LEU A 177 13.09 15.92 -10.78
CA LEU A 177 13.76 15.55 -9.54
C LEU A 177 14.90 14.56 -9.82
N GLU A 178 16.11 14.91 -9.37
CA GLU A 178 17.25 13.99 -9.42
C GLU A 178 16.94 12.70 -8.64
N PRO A 179 17.20 11.50 -9.21
CA PRO A 179 17.01 10.25 -8.50
C PRO A 179 17.81 10.17 -7.19
N THR A 180 17.22 9.54 -6.17
CA THR A 180 17.88 9.30 -4.89
C THR A 180 18.95 8.21 -5.01
N THR A 181 19.87 8.16 -4.06
CA THR A 181 20.98 7.20 -4.06
C THR A 181 20.49 5.78 -3.78
N ASP A 182 19.63 5.61 -2.77
CA ASP A 182 19.11 4.30 -2.37
C ASP A 182 17.67 4.34 -1.81
N GLY A 183 16.97 5.46 -1.99
CA GLY A 183 15.61 5.64 -1.48
C GLY A 183 15.54 5.85 0.04
N THR A 184 16.66 5.96 0.74
CA THR A 184 16.70 6.23 2.19
C THR A 184 17.10 7.67 2.49
N CYS A 185 16.60 8.21 3.60
CA CYS A 185 16.93 9.58 4.01
C CYS A 185 18.39 9.77 4.43
N ALA A 186 19.06 8.68 4.82
CA ALA A 186 20.41 8.73 5.38
C ALA A 186 21.49 8.86 4.30
N SER A 187 21.25 8.30 3.11
CA SER A 187 22.18 8.36 1.99
C SER A 187 22.16 9.72 1.29
N ASP A 188 21.02 10.43 1.32
CA ASP A 188 20.80 11.71 0.66
C ASP A 188 20.42 12.84 1.64
N PRO A 189 21.36 13.34 2.48
CA PRO A 189 21.05 14.35 3.50
C PRO A 189 20.55 15.68 2.92
N THR A 190 20.97 16.05 1.71
CA THR A 190 20.50 17.26 1.03
C THR A 190 19.05 17.10 0.57
N PHE A 191 18.69 15.96 -0.02
CA PHE A 191 17.31 15.70 -0.46
C PHE A 191 16.38 15.50 0.73
N SER A 192 16.87 14.85 1.80
CA SER A 192 16.15 14.72 3.07
C SER A 192 15.86 16.07 3.71
N ALA A 193 16.80 17.02 3.65
CA ALA A 193 16.56 18.39 4.12
C ALA A 193 15.53 19.17 3.28
N ASP A 194 15.32 18.78 2.02
CA ASP A 194 14.36 19.37 1.08
C ASP A 194 13.11 18.48 0.85
N ALA A 195 12.91 17.47 1.70
CA ALA A 195 11.91 16.44 1.46
C ALA A 195 10.48 16.99 1.32
N ALA A 196 10.15 18.08 2.01
CA ALA A 196 8.86 18.76 1.89
C ALA A 196 8.59 19.26 0.47
N SER A 197 9.57 19.94 -0.12
CA SER A 197 9.48 20.49 -1.48
C SER A 197 9.46 19.39 -2.54
N ARG A 198 10.13 18.26 -2.27
CA ARG A 198 10.15 17.09 -3.17
C ARG A 198 8.88 16.22 -3.04
N GLY A 199 8.08 16.44 -2.01
CA GLY A 199 7.00 15.54 -1.63
C GLY A 199 7.49 14.15 -1.23
N TRP A 200 8.71 14.03 -0.68
CA TRP A 200 9.29 12.73 -0.42
C TRP A 200 8.71 12.08 0.84
N TRP A 201 7.88 11.05 0.66
CA TRP A 201 7.16 10.42 1.76
C TRP A 201 8.10 9.70 2.74
N THR A 202 9.09 8.96 2.23
CA THR A 202 10.08 8.25 3.06
C THR A 202 10.76 9.18 4.06
N CYS A 203 10.95 10.45 3.69
CA CYS A 203 11.68 11.45 4.47
C CYS A 203 10.78 12.56 5.00
N GLY A 204 9.78 12.19 5.81
CA GLY A 204 8.94 13.17 6.51
C GLY A 204 7.44 13.01 6.27
N ALA A 205 7.02 11.88 5.67
CA ALA A 205 5.62 11.56 5.38
C ALA A 205 4.93 12.65 4.55
N HIS A 206 5.65 13.27 3.62
CA HIS A 206 5.11 14.30 2.74
C HIS A 206 4.20 13.67 1.68
N THR A 207 2.89 13.93 1.82
CA THR A 207 1.84 13.46 0.93
C THR A 207 1.34 14.58 0.01
N ARG A 208 0.50 14.22 -0.97
CA ARG A 208 -0.28 15.15 -1.79
C ARG A 208 -1.77 14.80 -1.68
N ASP A 209 -2.65 15.74 -2.03
CA ASP A 209 -4.11 15.54 -1.98
C ASP A 209 -4.58 14.44 -2.94
N THR A 210 -3.75 14.08 -3.92
CA THR A 210 -3.99 12.96 -4.84
C THR A 210 -3.75 11.59 -4.20
N ASP A 211 -3.04 11.52 -3.08
CA ASP A 211 -2.72 10.26 -2.41
C ASP A 211 -3.92 9.77 -1.59
N ILE A 212 -4.13 8.46 -1.59
CA ILE A 212 -5.04 7.81 -0.64
C ILE A 212 -4.21 7.39 0.56
N ILE A 213 -4.46 8.01 1.72
CA ILE A 213 -3.63 7.83 2.93
C ILE A 213 -4.41 7.30 4.14
N ASN A 214 -5.74 7.31 4.08
CA ASN A 214 -6.63 6.81 5.12
C ASN A 214 -8.02 6.48 4.54
N CYS A 215 -8.81 5.72 5.29
CA CYS A 215 -10.26 5.67 5.06
C CYS A 215 -10.90 6.94 5.66
N PRO A 216 -11.91 7.55 5.02
CA PRO A 216 -12.59 8.72 5.59
C PRO A 216 -13.34 8.43 6.90
N ASP A 217 -13.94 7.25 7.02
CA ASP A 217 -14.83 6.92 8.14
C ASP A 217 -14.06 6.40 9.36
N LYS A 218 -14.25 7.03 10.52
CA LYS A 218 -13.66 6.61 11.80
C LYS A 218 -13.92 5.13 12.11
N LEU A 219 -12.94 4.46 12.71
CA LEU A 219 -12.99 3.02 13.05
C LEU A 219 -13.24 2.11 11.82
N THR A 220 -12.84 2.57 10.64
CA THR A 220 -12.77 1.74 9.44
C THR A 220 -11.32 1.40 9.16
N TRP A 221 -11.05 0.14 8.86
CA TRP A 221 -9.76 -0.34 8.42
C TRP A 221 -9.83 -0.79 6.96
N GLY A 222 -9.08 -0.09 6.11
CA GLY A 222 -8.71 -0.52 4.76
C GLY A 222 -7.68 -1.64 4.84
N VAL A 223 -8.16 -2.88 4.81
CA VAL A 223 -7.32 -4.08 4.95
C VAL A 223 -6.51 -4.26 3.67
N SER A 224 -5.19 -4.40 3.79
CA SER A 224 -4.33 -4.60 2.63
C SER A 224 -3.11 -5.46 2.89
N PHE A 225 -2.65 -6.14 1.84
CA PHE A 225 -1.45 -6.97 1.86
C PHE A 225 -0.56 -6.67 0.66
N ASP A 226 0.71 -6.42 0.93
CA ASP A 226 1.74 -6.15 -0.08
C ASP A 226 2.53 -7.41 -0.41
N ASP A 227 3.24 -7.34 -1.54
CA ASP A 227 4.20 -8.33 -2.02
C ASP A 227 3.62 -9.64 -2.61
N GLY A 228 2.31 -9.83 -2.59
CA GLY A 228 1.67 -10.97 -3.21
C GLY A 228 1.74 -11.01 -4.76
N PRO A 229 1.23 -12.08 -5.39
CA PRO A 229 0.85 -13.33 -4.75
C PRO A 229 2.08 -14.15 -4.36
N GLY A 230 2.11 -14.62 -3.12
CA GLY A 230 3.16 -15.45 -2.53
C GLY A 230 2.76 -16.93 -2.37
N PRO A 231 3.66 -17.76 -1.80
CA PRO A 231 3.35 -19.16 -1.49
C PRO A 231 2.27 -19.34 -0.41
N TYR A 232 2.06 -18.33 0.44
CA TYR A 232 1.15 -18.38 1.59
C TYR A 232 -0.11 -17.54 1.41
N THR A 233 -0.22 -16.77 0.33
CA THR A 233 -1.40 -15.98 0.01
C THR A 233 -2.68 -16.82 0.00
N GLN A 234 -2.64 -18.05 -0.52
CA GLN A 234 -3.82 -18.91 -0.46
C GLN A 234 -4.25 -19.28 0.97
N LYS A 235 -3.31 -19.39 1.92
CA LYS A 235 -3.63 -19.60 3.34
C LYS A 235 -4.41 -18.40 3.88
N LEU A 236 -3.98 -17.19 3.51
CA LEU A 236 -4.66 -15.94 3.85
C LEU A 236 -6.05 -15.87 3.19
N LEU A 237 -6.17 -16.14 1.89
CA LEU A 237 -7.46 -16.14 1.17
C LEU A 237 -8.48 -17.08 1.81
N ASN A 238 -8.07 -18.31 2.17
CA ASN A 238 -8.95 -19.27 2.85
C ASN A 238 -9.46 -18.72 4.19
N TYR A 239 -8.62 -17.98 4.93
CA TYR A 239 -9.03 -17.34 6.17
C TYR A 239 -10.01 -16.20 5.91
N LEU A 240 -9.67 -15.28 4.99
CA LEU A 240 -10.51 -14.14 4.61
C LEU A 240 -11.91 -14.57 4.18
N GLU A 241 -12.02 -15.63 3.37
CA GLU A 241 -13.30 -16.25 3.00
C GLU A 241 -14.06 -16.76 4.23
N SER A 242 -13.38 -17.42 5.17
CA SER A 242 -14.02 -17.99 6.37
C SER A 242 -14.60 -16.95 7.34
N VAL A 243 -14.12 -15.71 7.26
CA VAL A 243 -14.58 -14.58 8.09
C VAL A 243 -15.31 -13.50 7.30
N ASP A 244 -15.61 -13.73 6.02
CA ASP A 244 -16.33 -12.80 5.12
C ASP A 244 -15.67 -11.40 5.06
N ILE A 245 -14.34 -11.37 4.98
CA ILE A 245 -13.56 -10.14 4.84
C ILE A 245 -12.94 -10.08 3.45
N SER A 246 -13.10 -8.93 2.79
CA SER A 246 -12.35 -8.61 1.58
C SER A 246 -11.21 -7.64 1.88
N ALA A 247 -10.10 -7.76 1.15
CA ALA A 247 -8.91 -6.93 1.30
C ALA A 247 -8.44 -6.36 -0.05
N THR A 248 -7.45 -5.47 0.00
CA THR A 248 -6.70 -4.99 -1.17
C THR A 248 -5.33 -5.67 -1.24
N PHE A 249 -5.02 -6.32 -2.36
CA PHE A 249 -3.73 -6.96 -2.62
C PHE A 249 -2.89 -6.08 -3.55
N PHE A 250 -1.74 -5.62 -3.07
CA PHE A 250 -0.76 -4.89 -3.86
C PHE A 250 0.24 -5.88 -4.46
N VAL A 251 -0.01 -6.26 -5.71
CA VAL A 251 0.68 -7.39 -6.34
C VAL A 251 1.93 -6.99 -7.13
N VAL A 252 2.98 -7.78 -6.97
CA VAL A 252 4.24 -7.62 -7.72
C VAL A 252 4.16 -8.37 -9.04
N GLY A 253 4.44 -7.68 -10.16
CA GLY A 253 4.21 -8.19 -11.52
C GLY A 253 4.96 -9.49 -11.84
N SER A 254 6.20 -9.63 -11.37
CA SER A 254 6.97 -10.87 -11.53
C SER A 254 6.30 -12.07 -10.86
N ARG A 255 5.58 -11.85 -9.76
CA ARG A 255 4.90 -12.87 -8.95
C ARG A 255 3.53 -13.20 -9.51
N VAL A 256 2.85 -12.23 -10.12
CA VAL A 256 1.60 -12.44 -10.88
C VAL A 256 1.77 -13.52 -11.95
N ILE A 257 2.80 -13.40 -12.78
CA ILE A 257 3.05 -14.39 -13.85
C ILE A 257 3.52 -15.75 -13.34
N GLU A 258 4.04 -15.80 -12.10
CA GLU A 258 4.50 -17.03 -11.47
C GLU A 258 3.36 -17.78 -10.77
N ARG A 259 2.41 -17.05 -10.19
CA ARG A 259 1.26 -17.59 -9.45
C ARG A 259 -0.06 -17.07 -10.00
N PRO A 260 -0.32 -17.21 -11.32
CA PRO A 260 -1.51 -16.63 -11.96
C PRO A 260 -2.81 -17.20 -11.39
N ALA A 261 -2.81 -18.48 -10.99
CA ALA A 261 -3.98 -19.10 -10.38
C ALA A 261 -4.36 -18.47 -9.02
N VAL A 262 -3.37 -18.00 -8.24
CA VAL A 262 -3.62 -17.31 -6.97
C VAL A 262 -4.18 -15.92 -7.24
N LEU A 263 -3.64 -15.17 -8.21
CA LEU A 263 -4.21 -13.88 -8.62
C LEU A 263 -5.67 -14.01 -9.11
N VAL A 264 -5.97 -15.08 -9.87
CA VAL A 264 -7.36 -15.36 -10.27
C VAL A 264 -8.24 -15.58 -9.04
N GLU A 265 -7.77 -16.33 -8.03
CA GLU A 265 -8.52 -16.54 -6.79
C GLU A 265 -8.70 -15.23 -6.02
N GLU A 266 -7.65 -14.42 -5.86
CA GLU A 266 -7.73 -13.11 -5.21
C GLU A 266 -8.85 -12.26 -5.83
N TYR A 267 -8.79 -12.09 -7.15
CA TYR A 267 -9.76 -11.28 -7.88
C TYR A 267 -11.16 -11.87 -7.82
N MET A 268 -11.34 -13.15 -8.14
CA MET A 268 -12.66 -13.78 -8.27
C MET A 268 -13.38 -13.97 -6.94
N SER A 269 -12.65 -14.01 -5.82
CA SER A 269 -13.20 -14.01 -4.46
C SER A 269 -13.62 -12.63 -3.96
N GLY A 270 -13.52 -11.59 -4.81
CA GLY A 270 -14.04 -10.24 -4.52
C GLY A 270 -13.03 -9.30 -3.88
N HIS A 271 -11.75 -9.68 -3.81
CA HIS A 271 -10.71 -8.79 -3.32
C HIS A 271 -10.32 -7.74 -4.37
N GLU A 272 -9.80 -6.62 -3.89
CA GLU A 272 -9.27 -5.56 -4.75
C GLU A 272 -7.83 -5.89 -5.13
N ILE A 273 -7.48 -5.73 -6.41
CA ILE A 273 -6.12 -5.91 -6.93
C ILE A 273 -5.54 -4.55 -7.29
N SER A 274 -4.33 -4.29 -6.82
CA SER A 274 -3.60 -3.04 -7.03
C SER A 274 -2.15 -3.30 -7.46
N VAL A 275 -1.52 -2.32 -8.11
CA VAL A 275 -0.15 -2.46 -8.65
C VAL A 275 0.91 -2.25 -7.56
N HIS A 276 1.91 -3.11 -7.52
CA HIS A 276 3.08 -2.97 -6.63
C HIS A 276 4.42 -3.10 -7.37
N THR A 277 4.51 -2.53 -8.58
CA THR A 277 5.68 -2.60 -9.49
C THR A 277 6.02 -4.01 -9.95
N TRP A 278 7.01 -4.16 -10.84
CA TRP A 278 7.38 -5.45 -11.42
C TRP A 278 8.40 -6.19 -10.56
N ALA A 279 9.41 -5.47 -10.09
CA ALA A 279 10.55 -6.04 -9.35
C ALA A 279 10.72 -5.49 -7.93
N HIS A 280 9.77 -4.68 -7.45
CA HIS A 280 9.79 -4.09 -6.11
C HIS A 280 11.05 -3.22 -5.81
N PRO A 281 11.47 -2.28 -6.68
CA PRO A 281 12.55 -1.34 -6.37
C PRO A 281 12.05 -0.08 -5.63
N HIS A 282 12.98 0.64 -4.98
CA HIS A 282 12.76 2.02 -4.54
C HIS A 282 12.55 2.94 -5.75
N LEU A 283 11.32 3.44 -5.97
CA LEU A 283 10.99 4.16 -7.20
C LEU A 283 11.74 5.49 -7.34
N THR A 284 12.08 6.17 -6.24
CA THR A 284 12.79 7.45 -6.31
C THR A 284 14.24 7.29 -6.80
N THR A 285 14.80 6.08 -6.76
CA THR A 285 16.15 5.76 -7.28
C THR A 285 16.20 5.58 -8.80
N LEU A 286 15.05 5.45 -9.44
CA LEU A 286 14.93 5.06 -10.85
C LEU A 286 14.81 6.27 -11.78
N THR A 287 15.12 6.08 -13.06
CA THR A 287 14.75 7.05 -14.12
C THR A 287 13.25 6.97 -14.43
N ASN A 288 12.72 7.97 -15.12
CA ASN A 288 11.30 8.01 -15.49
C ASN A 288 10.91 6.79 -16.34
N GLU A 289 11.74 6.39 -17.29
CA GLU A 289 11.51 5.23 -18.15
C GLU A 289 11.50 3.92 -17.36
N GLN A 290 12.35 3.81 -16.33
CA GLN A 290 12.38 2.65 -15.46
C GLN A 290 11.12 2.57 -14.59
N ILE A 291 10.63 3.70 -14.04
CA ILE A 291 9.35 3.75 -13.31
C ILE A 291 8.20 3.32 -14.23
N VAL A 292 8.16 3.85 -15.46
CA VAL A 292 7.15 3.47 -16.45
C VAL A 292 7.21 1.98 -16.77
N ALA A 293 8.41 1.41 -16.91
CA ALA A 293 8.58 0.00 -17.18
C ALA A 293 8.09 -0.86 -15.99
N GLU A 294 8.43 -0.49 -14.75
CA GLU A 294 7.98 -1.17 -13.53
C GLU A 294 6.45 -1.19 -13.41
N LEU A 295 5.77 -0.06 -13.64
CA LEU A 295 4.31 0.04 -13.54
C LEU A 295 3.62 -0.63 -14.74
N GLY A 296 4.14 -0.42 -15.95
CA GLY A 296 3.56 -0.92 -17.19
C GLY A 296 3.56 -2.44 -17.29
N TRP A 297 4.68 -3.09 -16.96
CA TRP A 297 4.77 -4.55 -17.00
C TRP A 297 3.85 -5.22 -15.98
N THR A 298 3.67 -4.62 -14.80
CA THR A 298 2.72 -5.14 -13.80
C THR A 298 1.27 -4.97 -14.25
N ARG A 299 0.89 -3.81 -14.80
CA ARG A 299 -0.44 -3.61 -15.41
C ARG A 299 -0.71 -4.67 -16.49
N LYS A 300 0.26 -4.93 -17.37
CA LYS A 300 0.16 -5.95 -18.42
C LYS A 300 -0.02 -7.35 -17.85
N ALA A 301 0.79 -7.74 -16.87
CA ALA A 301 0.71 -9.06 -16.24
C ALA A 301 -0.67 -9.29 -15.60
N ILE A 302 -1.17 -8.32 -14.82
CA ILE A 302 -2.49 -8.40 -14.19
C ILE A 302 -3.57 -8.54 -15.27
N LYS A 303 -3.56 -7.69 -16.30
CA LYS A 303 -4.53 -7.72 -17.39
C LYS A 303 -4.54 -9.07 -18.14
N GLU A 304 -3.38 -9.64 -18.40
CA GLU A 304 -3.32 -10.94 -19.10
C GLU A 304 -3.86 -12.09 -18.25
N VAL A 305 -3.78 -12.01 -16.93
CA VAL A 305 -4.26 -13.07 -16.02
C VAL A 305 -5.75 -12.92 -15.70
N ILE A 306 -6.22 -11.71 -15.36
CA ILE A 306 -7.60 -11.47 -14.87
C ILE A 306 -8.45 -10.58 -15.78
N GLY A 307 -7.91 -10.07 -16.88
CA GLY A 307 -8.67 -9.32 -17.90
C GLY A 307 -8.88 -7.84 -17.59
N VAL A 308 -8.46 -7.36 -16.42
CA VAL A 308 -8.63 -5.98 -15.95
C VAL A 308 -7.30 -5.32 -15.60
N THR A 309 -7.27 -3.99 -15.70
CA THR A 309 -6.11 -3.15 -15.38
C THR A 309 -6.42 -2.29 -14.16
N PRO A 310 -5.72 -2.43 -13.01
CA PRO A 310 -5.95 -1.60 -11.83
C PRO A 310 -5.75 -0.11 -12.09
N THR A 311 -6.44 0.73 -11.31
CA THR A 311 -6.28 2.19 -11.29
C THR A 311 -5.58 2.72 -10.05
N THR A 312 -5.08 1.83 -9.20
CA THR A 312 -4.39 2.16 -7.95
C THR A 312 -3.03 1.46 -7.92
N MET A 313 -2.12 2.02 -7.13
CA MET A 313 -0.82 1.41 -6.88
C MET A 313 -0.31 1.76 -5.48
N ARG A 314 0.59 0.96 -4.92
CA ARG A 314 1.39 1.33 -3.75
C ARG A 314 2.86 1.30 -4.12
N PRO A 315 3.65 2.36 -3.85
CA PRO A 315 5.07 2.35 -4.11
C PRO A 315 5.78 1.40 -3.11
N PRO A 316 6.64 0.49 -3.58
CA PRO A 316 7.51 -0.29 -2.71
C PRO A 316 8.20 0.59 -1.67
N TYR A 317 8.34 0.10 -0.44
CA TYR A 317 8.97 0.81 0.68
C TYR A 317 8.24 2.09 1.16
N GLY A 318 7.11 2.45 0.54
CA GLY A 318 6.53 3.79 0.65
C GLY A 318 7.34 4.84 -0.12
N ASP A 319 8.28 4.44 -0.97
CA ASP A 319 9.24 5.34 -1.58
C ASP A 319 8.65 6.07 -2.79
N ILE A 320 8.15 7.27 -2.52
CA ILE A 320 7.50 8.15 -3.50
C ILE A 320 7.88 9.61 -3.26
N ASP A 321 8.18 10.31 -4.35
CA ASP A 321 8.32 11.76 -4.46
C ASP A 321 7.34 12.28 -5.53
N ASP A 322 7.30 13.59 -5.77
CA ASP A 322 6.35 14.18 -6.72
C ASP A 322 6.59 13.73 -8.16
N ARG A 323 7.82 13.36 -8.52
CA ARG A 323 8.14 12.77 -9.82
C ARG A 323 7.50 11.39 -9.97
N VAL A 324 7.62 10.54 -8.96
CA VAL A 324 6.98 9.21 -8.94
C VAL A 324 5.45 9.33 -8.90
N ARG A 325 4.88 10.28 -8.15
CA ARG A 325 3.43 10.58 -8.18
C ARG A 325 2.96 10.95 -9.56
N ALA A 326 3.65 11.89 -10.21
CA ALA A 326 3.25 12.38 -11.52
C ALA A 326 3.26 11.30 -12.58
N ILE A 327 4.29 10.45 -12.59
CA ILE A 327 4.34 9.30 -13.51
C ILE A 327 3.21 8.31 -13.22
N SER A 328 2.95 8.01 -11.94
CA SER A 328 1.88 7.08 -11.55
C SER A 328 0.51 7.59 -12.01
N LEU A 329 0.19 8.86 -11.75
CA LEU A 329 -1.06 9.49 -12.16
C LEU A 329 -1.19 9.58 -13.69
N ALA A 330 -0.11 9.90 -14.40
CA ALA A 330 -0.08 9.89 -15.87
C ALA A 330 -0.40 8.51 -16.44
N MET A 331 0.10 7.47 -15.78
CA MET A 331 -0.20 6.07 -16.08
C MET A 331 -1.54 5.60 -15.49
N GLY A 332 -2.40 6.52 -15.02
CA GLY A 332 -3.73 6.24 -14.48
C GLY A 332 -3.70 5.36 -13.23
N LEU A 333 -2.70 5.52 -12.38
CA LEU A 333 -2.53 4.80 -11.12
C LEU A 333 -2.47 5.80 -9.97
N ILE A 334 -3.46 5.73 -9.07
CA ILE A 334 -3.50 6.56 -7.86
C ILE A 334 -2.61 5.92 -6.79
N PRO A 335 -1.64 6.66 -6.23
CA PRO A 335 -0.84 6.18 -5.11
C PRO A 335 -1.68 5.98 -3.84
N ILE A 336 -1.52 4.82 -3.23
CA ILE A 336 -2.05 4.48 -1.92
C ILE A 336 -0.88 4.29 -0.96
N ILE A 337 -0.89 5.02 0.15
CA ILE A 337 0.08 4.91 1.24
C ILE A 337 -0.65 4.54 2.52
N TRP A 338 0.01 3.82 3.43
CA TRP A 338 -0.57 3.52 4.74
C TRP A 338 -0.59 4.76 5.65
N THR A 339 -1.45 4.73 6.65
CA THR A 339 -1.73 5.90 7.47
C THR A 339 -0.52 6.33 8.30
N THR A 340 -0.26 7.63 8.32
CA THR A 340 0.63 8.28 9.30
C THR A 340 -0.15 9.37 10.03
N ALA A 341 -0.08 9.41 11.36
CA ALA A 341 -0.90 10.32 12.16
C ALA A 341 -0.05 11.22 13.06
N GLY A 342 0.78 12.08 12.46
CA GLY A 342 1.58 13.07 13.18
C GLY A 342 2.43 12.44 14.29
N THR A 343 2.20 12.84 15.54
CA THR A 343 2.92 12.29 16.71
C THR A 343 2.52 10.86 17.09
N LEU A 344 1.42 10.33 16.54
CA LEU A 344 0.98 8.95 16.76
C LEU A 344 1.75 7.94 15.89
N GLY A 345 2.53 8.43 14.92
CA GLY A 345 3.45 7.61 14.13
C GLY A 345 2.82 6.97 12.90
N SER A 346 3.51 5.94 12.39
CA SER A 346 3.17 5.17 11.18
C SER A 346 2.33 3.95 11.54
N PHE A 347 1.30 3.66 10.75
CA PHE A 347 0.41 2.53 10.95
C PHE A 347 0.94 1.34 10.14
N ASP A 348 2.16 0.94 10.49
CA ASP A 348 2.92 -0.19 9.95
C ASP A 348 3.04 -1.26 11.03
N THR A 349 2.68 -2.50 10.71
CA THR A 349 2.77 -3.62 11.67
C THR A 349 4.21 -4.05 11.94
N PHE A 350 5.15 -3.70 11.07
CA PHE A 350 6.52 -4.22 11.08
C PHE A 350 6.58 -5.75 11.05
N ASP A 351 5.58 -6.40 10.46
CA ASP A 351 5.52 -7.85 10.26
C ASP A 351 6.74 -8.38 9.47
N TRP A 352 7.21 -7.60 8.50
CA TRP A 352 8.42 -7.86 7.72
C TRP A 352 9.69 -7.91 8.59
N GLU A 353 9.75 -7.19 9.71
CA GLU A 353 10.88 -7.27 10.66
C GLU A 353 10.90 -8.60 11.42
N VAL A 354 9.73 -9.25 11.58
CA VAL A 354 9.65 -10.61 12.13
C VAL A 354 10.21 -11.60 11.12
N ALA A 355 9.87 -11.47 9.84
CA ALA A 355 10.48 -12.26 8.77
C ALA A 355 12.00 -12.05 8.70
N ALA A 356 12.46 -10.80 8.88
CA ALA A 356 13.87 -10.44 8.90
C ALA A 356 14.63 -10.87 10.16
N GLY A 357 13.91 -11.29 11.22
CA GLY A 357 14.49 -11.70 12.50
C GLY A 357 15.02 -10.54 13.34
N THR A 358 14.52 -9.32 13.09
CA THR A 358 14.81 -8.12 13.88
C THR A 358 13.71 -7.78 14.88
N LYS A 359 12.49 -8.30 14.69
CA LYS A 359 11.41 -8.31 15.66
C LYS A 359 10.90 -9.73 15.94
N THR A 360 10.19 -9.88 17.04
CA THR A 360 9.45 -11.09 17.42
C THR A 360 7.96 -10.94 17.11
N GLY A 361 7.23 -12.06 17.00
CA GLY A 361 5.77 -12.03 16.85
C GLY A 361 5.05 -11.17 17.91
N PRO A 362 5.37 -11.31 19.22
CA PRO A 362 4.78 -10.46 20.26
C PRO A 362 5.05 -8.96 20.08
N GLU A 363 6.24 -8.58 19.60
CA GLU A 363 6.54 -7.17 19.32
C GLU A 363 5.68 -6.65 18.16
N CYS A 364 5.52 -7.43 17.09
CA CYS A 364 4.67 -7.06 15.95
C CYS A 364 3.19 -6.89 16.37
N VAL A 365 2.63 -7.84 17.11
CA VAL A 365 1.23 -7.73 17.59
C VAL A 365 1.07 -6.56 18.56
N GLN A 366 2.08 -6.26 19.38
CA GLN A 366 2.06 -5.08 20.24
C GLN A 366 2.05 -3.77 19.43
N GLU A 367 2.76 -3.70 18.29
CA GLU A 367 2.64 -2.55 17.38
C GLU A 367 1.24 -2.45 16.79
N PHE A 368 0.65 -3.57 16.39
CA PHE A 368 -0.72 -3.59 15.90
C PHE A 368 -1.74 -3.13 16.94
N ASP A 369 -1.59 -3.53 18.21
CA ASP A 369 -2.41 -3.04 19.31
C ASP A 369 -2.27 -1.51 19.50
N ASN A 370 -1.05 -0.99 19.37
CA ASN A 370 -0.79 0.45 19.41
C ASN A 370 -1.49 1.16 18.25
N ILE A 371 -1.48 0.56 17.06
CA ILE A 371 -2.19 1.09 15.88
C ILE A 371 -3.68 1.20 16.16
N LEU A 372 -4.34 0.14 16.67
CA LEU A 372 -5.78 0.19 16.98
C LEU A 372 -6.12 1.20 18.08
N GLY A 373 -5.25 1.32 19.09
CA GLY A 373 -5.36 2.36 20.12
C GLY A 373 -5.31 3.76 19.52
N ASN A 374 -4.27 4.05 18.72
CA ASN A 374 -4.10 5.35 18.06
C ASN A 374 -5.22 5.65 17.05
N ALA A 375 -5.70 4.63 16.33
CA ALA A 375 -6.81 4.73 15.40
C ALA A 375 -8.12 5.15 16.08
N SER A 376 -8.29 4.82 17.37
CA SER A 376 -9.44 5.25 18.16
C SER A 376 -9.40 6.74 18.50
N ASP A 377 -8.21 7.34 18.51
CA ASP A 377 -7.97 8.74 18.87
C ASP A 377 -8.02 9.70 17.67
N ILE A 378 -8.03 9.20 16.43
CA ILE A 378 -8.19 10.01 15.21
C ILE A 378 -9.63 10.01 14.70
N ASP A 379 -9.99 10.99 13.88
CA ASP A 379 -11.36 11.16 13.36
C ASP A 379 -11.59 10.56 11.96
N THR A 380 -10.58 9.87 11.42
CA THR A 380 -10.64 9.11 10.17
C THR A 380 -10.51 7.62 10.46
N GLY A 381 -10.74 6.79 9.45
CA GLY A 381 -10.28 5.40 9.47
C GLY A 381 -8.80 5.30 9.12
N ILE A 382 -8.35 4.07 8.88
CA ILE A 382 -6.94 3.72 8.77
C ILE A 382 -6.67 2.80 7.59
N ILE A 383 -5.47 2.90 7.05
CA ILE A 383 -4.87 1.92 6.16
C ILE A 383 -3.63 1.41 6.87
N VAL A 384 -3.52 0.10 7.02
CA VAL A 384 -2.41 -0.56 7.75
C VAL A 384 -1.56 -1.34 6.77
N LEU A 385 -0.23 -1.24 6.91
CA LEU A 385 0.73 -2.01 6.13
C LEU A 385 0.94 -3.41 6.72
N GLU A 386 0.69 -4.43 5.91
CA GLU A 386 0.94 -5.86 6.15
C GLU A 386 1.39 -6.53 4.84
N HIS A 387 1.98 -7.73 4.94
CA HIS A 387 2.53 -8.45 3.79
C HIS A 387 2.06 -9.91 3.78
N ASP A 388 1.75 -10.48 2.61
CA ASP A 388 1.32 -11.88 2.46
C ASP A 388 2.39 -12.79 1.81
N LEU A 389 3.61 -12.28 1.63
CA LEU A 389 4.71 -12.99 0.99
C LEU A 389 5.30 -14.11 1.84
N TYR A 390 5.36 -13.94 3.16
CA TYR A 390 5.99 -14.87 4.09
C TYR A 390 4.96 -15.54 5.00
N GLU A 391 5.23 -16.78 5.39
CA GLU A 391 4.29 -17.47 6.29
C GLU A 391 4.16 -16.78 7.64
N VAL A 392 5.26 -16.26 8.16
CA VAL A 392 5.27 -15.57 9.46
C VAL A 392 4.36 -14.34 9.45
N THR A 393 4.29 -13.62 8.34
CA THR A 393 3.45 -12.42 8.23
C THR A 393 1.99 -12.82 8.04
N VAL A 394 1.71 -13.85 7.23
CA VAL A 394 0.36 -14.42 7.10
C VAL A 394 -0.15 -14.99 8.44
N ASP A 395 0.69 -15.65 9.22
CA ASP A 395 0.34 -16.19 10.54
C ASP A 395 0.01 -15.08 11.56
N LEU A 396 0.76 -13.96 11.52
CA LEU A 396 0.46 -12.77 12.32
C LEU A 396 -0.87 -12.15 11.91
N ALA A 397 -1.10 -11.98 10.61
CA ALA A 397 -2.32 -11.39 10.08
C ALA A 397 -3.57 -12.19 10.47
N ILE A 398 -3.60 -13.49 10.16
CA ILE A 398 -4.81 -14.31 10.36
C ILE A 398 -4.99 -14.71 11.82
N GLY A 399 -3.90 -14.99 12.54
CA GLY A 399 -3.97 -15.50 13.92
C GLY A 399 -4.13 -14.42 14.98
N TYR A 400 -3.84 -13.16 14.66
CA TYR A 400 -3.74 -12.09 15.64
C TYR A 400 -4.33 -10.79 15.12
N ASN A 401 -3.78 -10.17 14.06
CA ASN A 401 -4.15 -8.80 13.70
C ASN A 401 -5.63 -8.68 13.29
N LEU A 402 -6.08 -9.49 12.33
CA LEU A 402 -7.48 -9.46 11.86
C LEU A 402 -8.47 -9.85 12.98
N GLU A 403 -8.13 -10.85 13.79
CA GLU A 403 -8.97 -11.28 14.91
C GLU A 403 -9.07 -10.19 15.99
N THR A 404 -7.96 -9.54 16.34
CA THR A 404 -7.94 -8.44 17.31
C THR A 404 -8.78 -7.26 16.83
N ALA A 405 -8.69 -6.88 15.55
CA ALA A 405 -9.49 -5.77 15.01
C ALA A 405 -11.00 -6.07 14.99
N GLN A 406 -11.39 -7.30 14.61
CA GLN A 406 -12.79 -7.75 14.63
C GLN A 406 -13.38 -7.74 16.06
N ASN A 407 -12.56 -8.09 17.06
CA ASN A 407 -12.97 -8.17 18.45
C ASN A 407 -12.73 -6.87 19.25
N TYR A 408 -12.20 -5.83 18.60
CA TYR A 408 -11.99 -4.53 19.25
C TYR A 408 -13.34 -3.93 19.69
N ASN A 409 -13.32 -3.03 20.68
CA ASN A 409 -14.55 -2.39 21.17
C ASN A 409 -14.38 -0.88 21.31
N PRO A 410 -15.07 -0.06 20.48
CA PRO A 410 -16.00 -0.45 19.40
C PRO A 410 -15.31 -1.17 18.23
N ALA A 411 -15.95 -2.18 17.64
CA ALA A 411 -15.35 -2.98 16.56
C ALA A 411 -14.99 -2.15 15.33
N PHE A 412 -13.87 -2.48 14.70
CA PHE A 412 -13.48 -1.88 13.43
C PHE A 412 -14.33 -2.47 12.30
N THR A 413 -14.68 -1.62 11.31
CA THR A 413 -15.23 -2.08 10.03
C THR A 413 -14.08 -2.39 9.09
N LEU A 414 -13.95 -3.65 8.68
CA LEU A 414 -12.86 -4.12 7.80
C LEU A 414 -13.38 -4.23 6.36
N LYS A 415 -12.70 -3.61 5.40
CA LYS A 415 -13.02 -3.65 3.97
C LYS A 415 -11.80 -3.35 3.10
N PRO A 416 -11.81 -3.66 1.79
CA PRO A 416 -10.78 -3.21 0.86
C PRO A 416 -10.67 -1.69 0.85
N ILE A 417 -9.49 -1.16 0.54
CA ILE A 417 -9.18 0.27 0.55
C ILE A 417 -10.10 1.06 -0.39
N GLY A 418 -10.36 0.56 -1.61
CA GLY A 418 -11.24 1.21 -2.56
C GLY A 418 -12.65 1.41 -1.99
N GLU A 419 -13.22 0.38 -1.38
CA GLU A 419 -14.52 0.46 -0.70
C GLU A 419 -14.46 1.36 0.55
N CYS A 420 -13.37 1.28 1.32
CA CYS A 420 -13.21 2.11 2.50
C CYS A 420 -13.12 3.60 2.17
N TYR A 421 -12.45 3.94 1.07
CA TYR A 421 -12.29 5.31 0.58
C TYR A 421 -13.52 5.84 -0.16
N GLY A 422 -14.40 4.94 -0.61
CA GLY A 422 -15.61 5.27 -1.35
C GLY A 422 -15.40 5.37 -2.87
N ILE A 423 -14.37 4.71 -3.41
CA ILE A 423 -14.19 4.54 -4.85
C ILE A 423 -15.28 3.57 -5.36
N PRO A 424 -16.09 3.95 -6.37
CA PRO A 424 -16.99 3.00 -7.00
C PRO A 424 -16.21 1.78 -7.49
N THR A 425 -16.70 0.56 -7.23
CA THR A 425 -15.97 -0.67 -7.62
C THR A 425 -15.71 -0.77 -9.11
N THR A 426 -16.55 -0.15 -9.94
CA THR A 426 -16.36 -0.03 -11.39
C THR A 426 -15.14 0.81 -11.76
N ASP A 427 -14.77 1.77 -10.91
CA ASP A 427 -13.71 2.73 -11.19
C ASP A 427 -12.33 2.14 -10.84
N LEU A 428 -12.27 1.10 -10.00
CA LEU A 428 -11.03 0.42 -9.60
C LEU A 428 -10.25 -0.22 -10.76
N TYR A 429 -10.92 -0.44 -11.90
CA TYR A 429 -10.32 -1.05 -13.08
C TYR A 429 -10.70 -0.32 -14.37
N ARG A 430 -9.72 -0.13 -15.26
CA ARG A 430 -9.89 0.64 -16.51
C ARG A 430 -11.02 0.10 -17.39
N GLU A 431 -11.21 -1.21 -17.46
CA GLU A 431 -12.17 -1.86 -18.35
C GLU A 431 -13.62 -1.76 -17.86
N SER A 432 -13.85 -1.60 -16.56
CA SER A 432 -15.18 -1.39 -15.97
C SER A 432 -15.49 0.10 -15.72
N ASN A 433 -14.46 0.95 -15.79
CA ASN A 433 -14.57 2.35 -15.44
C ASN A 433 -15.33 3.14 -16.51
N THR A 434 -16.41 3.81 -16.08
CA THR A 434 -17.23 4.69 -16.92
C THR A 434 -17.10 6.17 -16.56
N ASN A 435 -16.31 6.47 -15.52
CA ASN A 435 -16.01 7.79 -15.03
C ASN A 435 -14.93 8.45 -15.89
N THR A 436 -15.29 9.49 -16.64
CA THR A 436 -14.35 10.20 -17.53
C THR A 436 -13.37 11.12 -16.79
N SER A 437 -13.57 11.32 -15.48
CA SER A 437 -12.73 12.19 -14.64
C SER A 437 -11.78 11.38 -13.74
N PHE A 438 -11.83 10.05 -13.80
CA PHE A 438 -11.06 9.13 -12.98
C PHE A 438 -10.45 8.01 -13.84
N PRO A 439 -9.22 7.55 -13.57
CA PRO A 439 -8.20 8.26 -12.79
C PRO A 439 -7.87 9.59 -13.50
N TYR A 440 -7.54 10.61 -12.71
CA TYR A 440 -7.47 12.04 -13.08
C TYR A 440 -7.14 12.36 -14.56
N THR A 441 -7.87 13.31 -15.16
CA THR A 441 -7.51 13.89 -16.45
C THR A 441 -6.47 15.00 -16.32
N ASN A 442 -5.53 15.07 -17.26
CA ASN A 442 -4.39 15.99 -17.39
C ASN A 442 -4.71 17.52 -17.50
N THR A 443 -5.72 18.04 -16.81
CA THR A 443 -6.11 19.47 -16.96
C THR A 443 -6.50 20.18 -15.67
N THR A 444 -6.46 19.51 -14.52
CA THR A 444 -6.99 20.09 -13.26
C THR A 444 -6.24 19.73 -11.99
N THR A 445 -5.19 18.93 -12.04
CA THR A 445 -4.52 18.39 -10.83
C THR A 445 -3.20 19.11 -10.62
N ASP A 446 -3.00 19.61 -9.40
CA ASP A 446 -1.70 20.07 -8.91
C ASP A 446 -0.95 18.84 -8.40
N VAL A 447 -0.09 18.28 -9.25
CA VAL A 447 0.57 17.01 -8.96
C VAL A 447 1.83 17.22 -8.12
N ASN A 448 2.48 18.38 -8.27
CA ASN A 448 3.73 18.72 -7.60
C ASN A 448 3.50 19.44 -6.25
N GLY A 449 2.26 19.84 -5.93
CA GLY A 449 1.89 20.52 -4.70
C GLY A 449 2.32 21.99 -4.64
N ASP A 450 2.57 22.63 -5.78
CA ASP A 450 2.99 24.03 -5.87
C ASP A 450 1.83 25.04 -5.74
N GLY A 451 0.60 24.53 -5.62
CA GLY A 451 -0.63 25.30 -5.49
C GLY A 451 -1.24 25.73 -6.83
N THR A 452 -0.72 25.25 -7.95
CA THR A 452 -1.25 25.52 -9.29
C THR A 452 -1.62 24.22 -9.99
N ALA A 453 -2.81 24.20 -10.61
CA ALA A 453 -3.19 23.06 -11.42
C ALA A 453 -2.26 22.98 -12.64
N ASP A 454 -1.70 21.80 -12.88
CA ASP A 454 -0.85 21.51 -14.03
C ASP A 454 -1.71 21.58 -15.30
N ASN A 455 -1.74 22.77 -15.91
CA ASN A 455 -2.49 23.04 -17.12
C ASN A 455 -1.56 22.95 -18.33
N THR A 456 -2.00 22.26 -19.37
CA THR A 456 -1.25 21.85 -20.59
C THR A 456 -0.76 22.98 -21.51
N THR A 457 -0.36 24.14 -21.00
CA THR A 457 0.21 25.21 -21.84
C THR A 457 1.24 26.03 -21.07
N THR A 458 2.55 25.85 -21.28
CA THR A 458 3.34 26.61 -22.29
C THR A 458 4.85 26.27 -22.33
N THR A 459 5.30 25.88 -23.53
CA THR A 459 6.59 26.18 -24.21
C THR A 459 7.91 25.54 -23.78
N THR A 460 8.35 24.61 -24.64
CA THR A 460 9.74 24.53 -25.11
C THR A 460 10.27 25.92 -25.50
N SER A 461 11.23 26.45 -24.75
CA SER A 461 12.17 27.43 -25.30
C SER A 461 13.58 27.19 -24.79
N SER A 462 14.32 26.43 -25.58
CA SER A 462 15.75 26.63 -25.76
C SER A 462 15.98 28.09 -26.19
N GLY A 463 16.67 28.86 -25.35
CA GLY A 463 16.81 30.31 -25.54
C GLY A 463 18.16 30.82 -25.08
N THR A 464 19.15 30.68 -25.98
CA THR A 464 20.49 31.26 -25.91
C THR A 464 20.48 32.75 -25.56
N SER A 465 21.45 33.14 -24.72
CA SER A 465 21.90 34.48 -24.42
C SER A 465 21.84 35.46 -25.61
N THR A 466 21.15 36.59 -25.47
CA THR A 466 21.55 37.86 -26.10
C THR A 466 21.02 39.08 -25.33
N ARG A 467 21.93 40.03 -25.11
CA ARG A 467 21.67 41.37 -24.58
C ARG A 467 20.93 42.24 -25.61
N SER A 468 20.05 43.14 -25.14
CA SER A 468 20.21 44.60 -25.26
C SER A 468 18.90 45.38 -25.51
N SER A 469 18.82 46.50 -24.77
CA SER A 469 18.26 47.82 -25.09
C SER A 469 16.75 48.08 -25.10
N SER A 470 16.44 49.03 -24.20
CA SER A 470 15.31 49.95 -24.07
C SER A 470 14.55 50.32 -25.34
N GLY A 471 13.22 50.37 -25.23
CA GLY A 471 12.32 51.00 -26.19
C GLY A 471 11.02 51.44 -25.50
N VAL A 472 10.83 52.75 -25.42
CA VAL A 472 9.70 53.47 -24.83
C VAL A 472 8.40 53.16 -25.58
N LEU A 473 7.29 52.86 -24.86
CA LEU A 473 5.94 52.86 -25.44
C LEU A 473 5.13 54.05 -24.90
N THR A 474 4.72 54.90 -25.84
CA THR A 474 3.79 56.01 -25.68
C THR A 474 2.35 55.47 -25.69
N ILE A 475 1.51 55.89 -24.75
CA ILE A 475 0.06 55.66 -24.80
C ILE A 475 -0.63 57.00 -24.97
N ASN A 476 -1.42 57.09 -26.04
CA ASN A 476 -2.23 58.23 -26.42
C ASN A 476 -3.69 57.90 -26.13
N VAL A 477 -4.34 58.60 -25.20
CA VAL A 477 -5.79 58.61 -25.04
C VAL A 477 -6.26 60.03 -24.76
N ALA A 478 -6.96 60.62 -25.72
CA ALA A 478 -7.55 61.95 -25.62
C ALA A 478 -9.02 61.87 -25.17
N SER A 479 -9.28 62.55 -24.04
CA SER A 479 -10.44 63.41 -23.71
C SER A 479 -11.82 62.75 -23.60
N ILE A 480 -12.57 62.93 -22.50
CA ILE A 480 -13.47 64.09 -22.18
C ILE A 480 -14.24 63.65 -20.90
N TYR A 481 -14.55 64.38 -19.82
CA TYR A 481 -14.27 65.75 -19.34
C TYR A 481 -14.76 65.86 -17.85
N THR A 482 -14.14 66.79 -17.09
CA THR A 482 -14.70 67.65 -16.00
C THR A 482 -15.15 67.03 -14.64
N THR A 483 -14.89 67.59 -13.44
CA THR A 483 -14.48 68.95 -12.96
C THR A 483 -14.13 68.96 -11.45
N PHE A 484 -13.10 69.75 -11.05
CA PHE A 484 -12.82 70.46 -9.76
C PHE A 484 -12.85 69.69 -8.40
N SER A 485 -12.01 69.92 -7.38
CA SER A 485 -11.18 71.07 -7.01
C SER A 485 -10.10 70.72 -5.96
N LEU A 486 -9.01 71.48 -6.03
CA LEU A 486 -7.91 71.85 -5.13
C LEU A 486 -7.97 71.66 -3.59
N VAL A 487 -6.75 71.76 -3.00
CA VAL A 487 -6.31 72.02 -1.59
C VAL A 487 -5.75 70.75 -0.91
N GLY A 488 -4.43 70.55 -0.80
CA GLY A 488 -3.45 71.24 0.08
C GLY A 488 -3.16 70.33 1.30
N LEU A 489 -2.03 70.24 1.99
CA LEU A 489 -0.71 70.88 2.02
C LEU A 489 0.01 70.22 3.24
N MET A 490 1.29 69.81 3.12
CA MET A 490 2.30 69.68 4.22
C MET A 490 1.99 68.69 5.38
N ALA A 491 2.91 68.11 6.17
CA ALA A 491 4.36 68.20 6.41
C ALA A 491 4.76 66.89 7.15
N PHE A 492 5.89 66.26 6.80
CA PHE A 492 7.13 66.18 7.60
C PHE A 492 6.97 65.87 9.11
N ALA A 493 7.50 64.74 9.57
CA ALA A 493 8.76 64.68 10.35
C ALA A 493 8.97 63.33 11.06
N SER A 494 10.14 62.75 10.77
CA SER A 494 10.86 61.66 11.43
C SER A 494 10.98 61.79 12.95
N THR A 495 11.11 60.66 13.66
CA THR A 495 12.33 60.39 14.46
C THR A 495 12.46 58.90 14.79
N LEU A 496 13.60 58.33 14.37
CA LEU A 496 14.17 57.09 14.89
C LEU A 496 14.77 57.35 16.28
N LEU A 497 14.69 56.35 17.15
CA LEU A 497 15.78 55.88 18.01
C LEU A 497 15.62 54.37 18.23
#